data_AF-A0A076MSJ0-F1
#
_entry.id   AF-A0A076MSJ0-F1
#
_cell.length_a   1.000
_cell.length_b   1.000
_cell.length_c   1.000
_cell.angle_alpha   90.00
_cell.angle_beta   90.00
_cell.angle_gamma   90.00
#
_symmetry.space_group_name_H-M   'P 1'
#
loop_
_entity.id
_entity.type
_entity.pdbx_description
1 polymer ?
#
loop_
_entity_poly.entity_id
_entity_poly.type
_entity_poly.pdbx_seq_one_letter_code
_entity_poly.pdbx_strand_id
1 'polypeptide(L)'
;MRALLGVALLAMTLLTACQDHDPGPKEQTAPTPARADEPTALQFAPRVWLAGDERFTPMDTTAYIRQSVLRYEHDDCADGEPVADPVEPGSLRGTVYKHQKDADPAVPSPGKPLFPCARHSGEEVTPDSDGGFYLDAHDDVQPDDAPPPMYWEHHRADDERSAYVYWFFYGRNELRPAGTPVGNTHEGDWERVAVQLRNGEPVAVTFFGHGAEPCSVPWTDLDHDDGHPVVYSAKGSHASYPSKGWHVSGATFDWTSQGNLWHAQPRALDGEPWYGYRGAWGAQSLVPGFSGPAGPYPGRQLADLSTDRRCAMPARLPDGFAGTWETRDPVEQSPATRPYHMRVVLGGDSNPVEYRTTWTGPDPDLACRGILRLVDATTQWLQLRETILDKDAGNCVTEGTVTLHRDGESLKMTYSGGGVTGEATLYRKQEGQPPSGSSAPPTSSAPSASDGIRRYEEFLHAVGREDLAVVCEIAGPAAKQAEDQGFGPCEQTFPITFQMFSPAQKRALRTATVDRARVTETAGRIEIPAGAVRADTPFADSDLGDAVLEYRGGQWYVVD
;
A
#
# COMPACT_ATOMS: atom_id res chain seq x y z
N MET A 1 36.52 -19.99 33.01
CA MET A 1 35.68 -18.79 33.06
C MET A 1 34.49 -19.03 32.14
N ARG A 2 33.27 -18.90 32.67
CA ARG A 2 32.02 -19.20 31.97
C ARG A 2 31.76 -18.16 30.88
N ALA A 3 31.60 -18.58 29.63
CA ALA A 3 31.05 -17.74 28.57
C ALA A 3 29.51 -17.83 28.67
N LEU A 4 28.89 -16.71 29.03
CA LEU A 4 27.44 -16.52 28.98
C LEU A 4 27.04 -16.33 27.51
N LEU A 5 26.31 -17.29 26.94
CA LEU A 5 25.48 -17.07 25.78
C LEU A 5 24.38 -16.06 26.18
N GLY A 6 24.44 -14.86 25.63
CA GLY A 6 23.30 -13.95 25.59
C GLY A 6 22.59 -14.14 24.25
N VAL A 7 21.57 -15.01 24.23
CA VAL A 7 20.58 -15.04 23.15
C VAL A 7 19.71 -13.79 23.36
N ALA A 8 19.90 -12.78 22.53
CA ALA A 8 18.91 -11.72 22.40
C ALA A 8 17.78 -12.30 21.53
N LEU A 9 16.71 -12.76 22.18
CA LEU A 9 15.42 -12.99 21.53
C LEU A 9 15.02 -11.67 20.85
N LEU A 10 15.18 -11.58 19.53
CA LEU A 10 14.38 -10.66 18.74
C LEU A 10 12.98 -11.26 18.75
N ALA A 11 12.06 -10.65 19.50
CA ALA A 11 10.65 -10.98 19.40
C ALA A 11 10.19 -10.64 17.98
N MET A 12 10.17 -11.64 17.10
CA MET A 12 9.44 -11.60 15.85
C MET A 12 7.98 -11.41 16.23
N THR A 13 7.48 -10.20 16.07
CA THR A 13 6.05 -9.94 15.99
C THR A 13 5.60 -10.52 14.66
N LEU A 14 5.27 -11.81 14.68
CA LEU A 14 4.60 -12.50 13.59
C LEU A 14 3.28 -11.75 13.36
N LEU A 15 3.17 -11.10 12.20
CA LEU A 15 1.92 -10.57 11.68
C LEU A 15 1.00 -11.76 11.45
N THR A 16 0.14 -12.03 12.43
CA THR A 16 -0.97 -12.96 12.35
C THR A 16 -1.99 -12.42 11.36
N ALA A 17 -1.81 -12.73 10.09
CA ALA A 17 -2.84 -12.48 9.09
C ALA A 17 -4.05 -13.39 9.38
N CYS A 18 -5.20 -12.78 9.64
CA CYS A 18 -6.53 -13.39 9.62
C CYS A 18 -6.88 -14.47 10.67
N GLN A 19 -6.23 -14.48 11.84
CA GLN A 19 -6.79 -15.16 13.02
C GLN A 19 -7.44 -14.12 13.94
N ASP A 20 -8.76 -14.23 14.10
CA ASP A 20 -9.50 -13.43 15.07
C ASP A 20 -9.00 -13.80 16.48
N HIS A 21 -8.11 -12.99 17.05
CA HIS A 21 -7.78 -13.11 18.48
C HIS A 21 -9.04 -12.84 19.30
N ASP A 22 -9.41 -13.81 20.14
CA ASP A 22 -10.60 -13.83 21.00
C ASP A 22 -10.78 -12.50 21.75
N PRO A 23 -11.68 -11.61 21.29
CA PRO A 23 -11.91 -10.33 21.93
C PRO A 23 -13.18 -10.40 22.78
N GLY A 24 -13.24 -9.58 23.83
CA GLY A 24 -14.48 -9.33 24.58
C GLY A 24 -15.67 -8.95 23.67
N PRO A 25 -16.88 -8.79 24.21
CA PRO A 25 -18.14 -8.93 23.48
C PRO A 25 -18.23 -7.99 22.27
N LYS A 26 -17.83 -8.50 21.09
CA LYS A 26 -18.02 -7.87 19.80
C LYS A 26 -19.36 -8.29 19.22
N GLU A 27 -19.99 -7.41 18.43
CA GLU A 27 -21.22 -7.74 17.72
C GLU A 27 -20.91 -8.80 16.66
N GLN A 28 -21.19 -10.07 17.00
CA GLN A 28 -21.07 -11.22 16.11
C GLN A 28 -22.39 -11.41 15.39
N THR A 29 -22.37 -11.34 14.07
CA THR A 29 -23.55 -11.61 13.24
C THR A 29 -23.37 -12.93 12.51
N ALA A 30 -24.46 -13.68 12.35
CA ALA A 30 -24.47 -14.93 11.61
C ALA A 30 -25.06 -14.69 10.21
N PRO A 31 -24.49 -15.29 9.16
CA PRO A 31 -25.05 -15.19 7.81
C PRO A 31 -26.44 -15.84 7.80
N THR A 32 -27.41 -15.18 7.15
CA THR A 32 -28.78 -15.68 7.11
C THR A 32 -29.04 -16.39 5.77
N PRO A 33 -29.32 -17.70 5.74
CA PRO A 33 -29.60 -18.43 4.48
C PRO A 33 -30.94 -18.03 3.82
N ALA A 34 -31.79 -17.28 4.51
CA ALA A 34 -33.14 -16.96 4.07
C ALA A 34 -33.26 -15.50 3.62
N ARG A 35 -33.42 -15.29 2.30
CA ARG A 35 -33.71 -14.02 1.63
C ARG A 35 -32.55 -13.03 1.53
N ALA A 36 -31.46 -13.51 0.99
CA ALA A 36 -30.52 -12.69 0.26
C ALA A 36 -31.23 -12.08 -0.98
N ASP A 37 -31.37 -10.76 -1.04
CA ASP A 37 -31.99 -10.06 -2.17
C ASP A 37 -30.92 -9.77 -3.23
N GLU A 38 -30.76 -10.72 -4.16
CA GLU A 38 -29.75 -10.65 -5.23
C GLU A 38 -29.75 -9.32 -5.99
N PRO A 39 -30.90 -8.74 -6.41
CA PRO A 39 -30.95 -7.38 -6.95
C PRO A 39 -30.24 -6.32 -6.10
N THR A 40 -30.46 -6.33 -4.77
CA THR A 40 -29.83 -5.39 -3.84
C THR A 40 -28.33 -5.70 -3.68
N ALA A 41 -27.94 -6.98 -3.64
CA ALA A 41 -26.54 -7.36 -3.61
C ALA A 41 -25.79 -6.91 -4.87
N LEU A 42 -26.42 -6.97 -6.04
CA LEU A 42 -25.85 -6.46 -7.29
C LEU A 42 -25.77 -4.92 -7.29
N GLN A 43 -26.79 -4.24 -6.76
CA GLN A 43 -26.82 -2.78 -6.65
C GLN A 43 -25.68 -2.23 -5.79
N PHE A 44 -25.35 -2.89 -4.67
CA PHE A 44 -24.33 -2.43 -3.74
C PHE A 44 -22.94 -3.05 -3.97
N ALA A 45 -22.79 -3.90 -4.99
CA ALA A 45 -21.52 -4.54 -5.30
C ALA A 45 -20.43 -3.48 -5.58
N PRO A 46 -19.25 -3.57 -4.95
CA PRO A 46 -18.22 -2.55 -5.10
C PRO A 46 -17.55 -2.59 -6.48
N ARG A 47 -17.05 -1.43 -6.92
CA ARG A 47 -16.09 -1.34 -8.02
C ARG A 47 -14.68 -1.33 -7.45
N VAL A 48 -13.94 -2.40 -7.69
CA VAL A 48 -12.62 -2.63 -7.09
C VAL A 48 -11.53 -2.25 -8.09
N TRP A 49 -10.74 -1.24 -7.78
CA TRP A 49 -9.51 -0.93 -8.49
C TRP A 49 -8.35 -1.72 -7.91
N LEU A 50 -7.68 -2.49 -8.75
CA LEU A 50 -6.44 -3.16 -8.39
C LEU A 50 -5.29 -2.15 -8.42
N ALA A 51 -4.30 -2.34 -7.56
CA ALA A 51 -3.07 -1.56 -7.64
C ALA A 51 -2.40 -1.70 -9.03
N GLY A 52 -1.73 -0.62 -9.46
CA GLY A 52 -0.92 -0.61 -10.67
C GLY A 52 0.17 -1.69 -10.63
N ASP A 53 0.28 -2.42 -11.73
CA ASP A 53 1.22 -3.53 -11.93
C ASP A 53 1.09 -4.66 -10.89
N GLU A 54 -0.10 -4.86 -10.31
CA GLU A 54 -0.41 -6.07 -9.54
C GLU A 54 -0.24 -7.31 -10.42
N ARG A 55 0.52 -8.29 -9.92
CA ARG A 55 0.85 -9.53 -10.62
C ARG A 55 -0.21 -10.61 -10.36
N PHE A 56 -0.73 -10.67 -9.15
CA PHE A 56 -1.71 -11.66 -8.73
C PHE A 56 -3.09 -11.00 -8.66
N THR A 57 -3.79 -11.03 -9.78
CA THR A 57 -5.15 -10.50 -9.86
C THR A 57 -6.15 -11.45 -9.19
N PRO A 58 -7.40 -11.01 -8.95
CA PRO A 58 -8.44 -11.89 -8.42
C PRO A 58 -8.60 -13.18 -9.23
N MET A 59 -9.13 -14.23 -8.60
CA MET A 59 -9.24 -15.56 -9.18
C MET A 59 -10.59 -16.21 -8.83
N ASP A 60 -11.12 -17.04 -9.74
CA ASP A 60 -12.25 -17.92 -9.41
C ASP A 60 -11.76 -19.05 -8.48
N THR A 61 -12.40 -19.16 -7.31
CA THR A 61 -12.07 -20.18 -6.32
C THR A 61 -12.25 -21.62 -6.83
N THR A 62 -13.22 -21.87 -7.72
CA THR A 62 -13.40 -23.18 -8.35
C THR A 62 -12.21 -23.51 -9.25
N ALA A 63 -11.67 -22.52 -9.97
CA ALA A 63 -10.47 -22.68 -10.77
C ALA A 63 -9.25 -22.96 -9.89
N TYR A 64 -9.15 -22.26 -8.75
CA TYR A 64 -8.07 -22.44 -7.79
C TYR A 64 -8.09 -23.85 -7.20
N ILE A 65 -9.25 -24.30 -6.71
CA ILE A 65 -9.45 -25.65 -6.17
C ILE A 65 -9.05 -26.73 -7.16
N ARG A 66 -9.43 -26.60 -8.44
CA ARG A 66 -9.09 -27.58 -9.49
C ARG A 66 -7.58 -27.65 -9.77
N GLN A 67 -6.85 -26.59 -9.46
CA GLN A 67 -5.40 -26.46 -9.56
C GLN A 67 -4.70 -26.68 -8.21
N SER A 68 -5.45 -27.13 -7.20
CA SER A 68 -4.93 -27.49 -5.89
C SER A 68 -4.98 -28.99 -5.64
N VAL A 69 -4.15 -29.40 -4.71
CA VAL A 69 -4.15 -30.70 -4.07
C VAL A 69 -4.71 -30.53 -2.67
N LEU A 70 -5.68 -31.35 -2.26
CA LEU A 70 -6.17 -31.33 -0.88
C LEU A 70 -5.26 -32.17 -0.01
N ARG A 71 -4.75 -31.58 1.06
CA ARG A 71 -3.87 -32.22 2.04
C ARG A 71 -4.41 -32.06 3.44
N TYR A 72 -3.79 -32.77 4.39
CA TYR A 72 -4.04 -32.65 5.81
C TYR A 72 -2.71 -32.38 6.53
N GLU A 73 -2.67 -31.35 7.38
CA GLU A 73 -1.49 -30.99 8.16
C GLU A 73 -1.42 -31.80 9.46
N HIS A 74 -0.22 -32.27 9.82
CA HIS A 74 0.06 -33.04 11.03
C HIS A 74 1.23 -32.41 11.79
N ASP A 75 1.14 -32.39 13.13
CA ASP A 75 2.20 -31.80 13.98
C ASP A 75 3.52 -32.58 13.96
N ASP A 76 3.45 -33.91 13.77
CA ASP A 76 4.56 -34.83 14.05
C ASP A 76 4.97 -35.73 12.87
N CYS A 77 4.33 -35.62 11.70
CA CYS A 77 4.64 -36.45 10.55
C CYS A 77 4.25 -35.80 9.22
N ALA A 78 4.82 -36.27 8.12
CA ALA A 78 4.40 -35.86 6.78
C ALA A 78 3.44 -36.89 6.19
N ASP A 79 2.26 -36.45 5.77
CA ASP A 79 1.39 -37.24 4.90
C ASP A 79 1.99 -37.25 3.49
N GLY A 80 2.52 -38.39 3.07
CA GLY A 80 3.18 -38.53 1.77
C GLY A 80 2.23 -38.48 0.58
N GLU A 81 0.91 -38.61 0.80
CA GLU A 81 -0.08 -38.81 -0.24
C GLU A 81 -1.28 -37.87 -0.02
N PRO A 82 -1.83 -37.27 -1.09
CA PRO A 82 -2.89 -36.28 -0.96
C PRO A 82 -4.24 -36.91 -0.61
N VAL A 83 -5.09 -36.14 0.07
CA VAL A 83 -6.49 -36.49 0.36
C VAL A 83 -7.29 -36.53 -0.94
N ALA A 84 -7.04 -35.57 -1.84
CA ALA A 84 -7.59 -35.55 -3.20
C ALA A 84 -6.65 -34.79 -4.16
N ASP A 85 -6.43 -35.37 -5.33
CA ASP A 85 -5.67 -34.79 -6.44
C ASP A 85 -6.21 -35.36 -7.79
N PRO A 86 -6.88 -34.55 -8.63
CA PRO A 86 -7.27 -33.16 -8.39
C PRO A 86 -8.44 -33.07 -7.39
N VAL A 87 -8.66 -31.88 -6.82
CA VAL A 87 -9.80 -31.64 -5.92
C VAL A 87 -11.07 -31.36 -6.72
N GLU A 88 -12.16 -32.07 -6.40
CA GLU A 88 -13.48 -31.80 -6.93
C GLU A 88 -14.18 -30.72 -6.07
N PRO A 89 -14.46 -29.51 -6.59
CA PRO A 89 -15.03 -28.43 -5.78
C PRO A 89 -16.33 -28.82 -5.05
N GLY A 90 -17.18 -29.62 -5.68
CA GLY A 90 -18.45 -30.07 -5.09
C GLY A 90 -18.28 -30.96 -3.85
N SER A 91 -17.14 -31.66 -3.69
CA SER A 91 -16.91 -32.40 -2.46
C SER A 91 -16.67 -31.46 -1.28
N LEU A 92 -16.21 -30.22 -1.53
CA LEU A 92 -15.89 -29.20 -0.52
C LEU A 92 -17.13 -28.65 0.20
N ARG A 93 -18.32 -28.77 -0.40
CA ARG A 93 -19.59 -28.37 0.21
C ARG A 93 -20.01 -29.21 1.42
N GLY A 94 -19.65 -30.50 1.42
CA GLY A 94 -20.16 -31.49 2.39
C GLY A 94 -19.17 -31.79 3.51
N THR A 95 -19.63 -32.50 4.54
CA THR A 95 -18.80 -32.99 5.67
C THR A 95 -17.94 -34.22 5.30
N VAL A 96 -17.65 -34.42 4.01
CA VAL A 96 -17.05 -35.66 3.47
C VAL A 96 -15.55 -35.75 3.74
N TYR A 97 -14.95 -34.70 4.31
CA TYR A 97 -13.56 -34.66 4.76
C TYR A 97 -13.40 -35.41 6.08
N LYS A 98 -13.33 -36.74 6.00
CA LYS A 98 -13.02 -37.60 7.14
C LYS A 98 -11.65 -38.23 6.93
N HIS A 99 -10.71 -37.86 7.78
CA HIS A 99 -9.50 -38.66 7.97
C HIS A 99 -9.95 -40.06 8.47
N GLN A 100 -9.59 -41.13 7.76
CA GLN A 100 -9.99 -42.48 8.18
C GLN A 100 -9.23 -42.86 9.46
N LYS A 101 -10.00 -43.12 10.52
CA LYS A 101 -9.51 -43.72 11.77
C LYS A 101 -8.88 -45.06 11.46
N ASP A 102 -7.67 -45.30 11.99
CA ASP A 102 -6.96 -46.59 12.09
C ASP A 102 -7.71 -47.76 11.42
N ALA A 103 -7.43 -48.01 10.15
CA ALA A 103 -7.87 -49.25 9.54
C ALA A 103 -7.22 -50.41 10.30
N ASP A 104 -8.03 -51.35 10.77
CA ASP A 104 -7.53 -52.61 11.35
C ASP A 104 -6.57 -53.24 10.33
N PRO A 105 -5.27 -53.41 10.65
CA PRO A 105 -4.30 -53.96 9.71
C PRO A 105 -4.65 -55.38 9.25
N ALA A 106 -5.62 -56.05 9.87
CA ALA A 106 -6.12 -57.36 9.51
C ALA A 106 -7.25 -57.36 8.45
N VAL A 107 -7.80 -56.21 8.05
CA VAL A 107 -8.91 -56.14 7.10
C VAL A 107 -8.46 -55.54 5.75
N PRO A 108 -8.34 -56.34 4.68
CA PRO A 108 -8.02 -55.82 3.36
C PRO A 108 -9.18 -54.98 2.83
N SER A 109 -9.00 -53.66 2.71
CA SER A 109 -9.93 -52.79 1.97
C SER A 109 -9.73 -52.97 0.45
N PRO A 110 -10.80 -53.03 -0.36
CA PRO A 110 -10.71 -53.21 -1.81
C PRO A 110 -10.26 -51.94 -2.58
N GLY A 111 -10.01 -50.83 -1.89
CA GLY A 111 -9.29 -49.66 -2.41
C GLY A 111 -8.01 -49.48 -1.61
N LYS A 112 -6.89 -49.25 -2.30
CA LYS A 112 -5.54 -49.19 -1.71
C LYS A 112 -5.52 -48.25 -0.49
N PRO A 113 -5.13 -48.73 0.71
CA PRO A 113 -5.09 -47.91 1.91
C PRO A 113 -3.86 -47.00 1.90
N LEU A 114 -4.06 -45.72 2.17
CA LEU A 114 -3.01 -44.78 2.56
C LEU A 114 -2.74 -44.98 4.06
N PHE A 115 -1.47 -45.11 4.41
CA PHE A 115 -1.01 -45.50 5.76
C PHE A 115 -1.16 -44.32 6.74
N PRO A 116 -1.94 -44.44 7.83
CA PRO A 116 -2.20 -43.33 8.74
C PRO A 116 -1.06 -43.10 9.73
N CYS A 117 -0.76 -41.83 10.01
CA CYS A 117 -0.03 -41.43 11.21
C CYS A 117 -0.88 -41.71 12.46
N ALA A 118 -0.37 -42.55 13.33
CA ALA A 118 -1.07 -42.99 14.54
C ALA A 118 -0.93 -41.94 15.66
N ARG A 119 -1.72 -40.86 15.60
CA ARG A 119 -2.14 -40.02 16.73
C ARG A 119 -3.03 -38.89 16.22
N HIS A 120 -4.00 -38.48 17.03
CA HIS A 120 -5.03 -37.48 16.77
C HIS A 120 -6.32 -38.03 16.16
N SER A 121 -7.29 -38.17 17.06
CA SER A 121 -8.66 -38.59 16.83
C SER A 121 -9.58 -37.48 17.35
N GLY A 122 -10.33 -36.82 16.47
CA GLY A 122 -11.32 -35.81 16.87
C GLY A 122 -12.29 -35.50 15.74
N GLU A 123 -13.59 -35.48 16.06
CA GLU A 123 -14.65 -34.94 15.21
C GLU A 123 -14.58 -33.41 15.21
N GLU A 124 -14.87 -32.79 14.05
CA GLU A 124 -14.85 -31.34 13.79
C GLU A 124 -13.49 -30.66 13.95
N VAL A 125 -12.77 -30.55 12.82
CA VAL A 125 -11.55 -29.73 12.74
C VAL A 125 -11.97 -28.29 12.41
N THR A 126 -11.86 -27.40 13.39
CA THR A 126 -11.69 -25.95 13.14
C THR A 126 -10.21 -25.68 12.86
N PRO A 127 -9.84 -24.55 12.22
CA PRO A 127 -8.44 -24.21 11.89
C PRO A 127 -7.52 -23.98 13.11
N ASP A 128 -7.93 -24.39 14.31
CA ASP A 128 -7.28 -24.00 15.55
C ASP A 128 -6.34 -25.13 16.03
N SER A 129 -5.04 -24.87 15.84
CA SER A 129 -3.86 -25.43 16.52
C SER A 129 -3.52 -26.93 16.47
N ASP A 130 -4.38 -27.83 16.01
CA ASP A 130 -4.14 -29.30 16.08
C ASP A 130 -3.97 -29.98 14.69
N GLY A 131 -3.63 -29.19 13.66
CA GLY A 131 -3.55 -29.64 12.25
C GLY A 131 -4.92 -29.71 11.56
N GLY A 132 -4.95 -29.52 10.24
CA GLY A 132 -6.21 -29.50 9.48
C GLY A 132 -6.07 -29.58 7.96
N PHE A 133 -7.21 -29.65 7.27
CA PHE A 133 -7.23 -29.71 5.80
C PHE A 133 -6.77 -28.37 5.19
N TYR A 134 -5.93 -28.43 4.17
CA TYR A 134 -5.52 -27.26 3.39
C TYR A 134 -5.45 -27.58 1.90
N LEU A 135 -5.66 -26.55 1.07
CA LEU A 135 -5.45 -26.60 -0.38
C LEU A 135 -4.00 -26.20 -0.69
N ASP A 136 -3.24 -27.10 -1.31
CA ASP A 136 -1.87 -26.92 -1.77
C ASP A 136 -1.89 -26.64 -3.28
N ALA A 137 -1.78 -25.37 -3.67
CA ALA A 137 -1.88 -24.98 -5.07
C ALA A 137 -0.55 -25.19 -5.80
N HIS A 138 -0.60 -25.52 -7.09
CA HIS A 138 0.63 -25.54 -7.89
C HIS A 138 1.26 -24.14 -8.00
N ASP A 139 2.60 -24.08 -8.00
CA ASP A 139 3.38 -22.83 -8.10
C ASP A 139 3.01 -21.96 -9.31
N ASP A 140 2.48 -22.58 -10.37
CA ASP A 140 2.09 -21.95 -11.63
C ASP A 140 0.58 -21.72 -11.76
N VAL A 141 -0.19 -21.76 -10.66
CA VAL A 141 -1.64 -21.50 -10.66
C VAL A 141 -1.99 -20.24 -11.45
N GLN A 142 -2.89 -20.39 -12.43
CA GLN A 142 -3.33 -19.29 -13.31
C GLN A 142 -4.83 -19.03 -13.14
N PRO A 143 -5.27 -17.76 -13.22
CA PRO A 143 -6.68 -17.45 -13.35
C PRO A 143 -7.26 -18.03 -14.66
N ASP A 144 -8.54 -18.36 -14.65
CA ASP A 144 -9.27 -18.74 -15.87
C ASP A 144 -9.41 -17.55 -16.84
N ASP A 145 -9.68 -17.83 -18.13
CA ASP A 145 -9.95 -16.80 -19.15
C ASP A 145 -11.21 -15.96 -18.84
N ALA A 146 -12.15 -16.51 -18.07
CA ALA A 146 -13.36 -15.82 -17.67
C ALA A 146 -13.06 -14.79 -16.56
N PRO A 147 -13.70 -13.60 -16.57
CA PRO A 147 -13.51 -12.62 -15.52
C PRO A 147 -13.79 -13.24 -14.13
N PRO A 148 -12.84 -13.12 -13.18
CA PRO A 148 -13.00 -13.72 -11.86
C PRO A 148 -14.18 -13.07 -11.13
N PRO A 149 -15.00 -13.86 -10.42
CA PRO A 149 -16.16 -13.36 -9.69
C PRO A 149 -15.74 -12.69 -8.39
N MET A 150 -16.58 -11.79 -7.88
CA MET A 150 -16.61 -11.49 -6.45
C MET A 150 -17.75 -12.28 -5.83
N TYR A 151 -17.65 -12.60 -4.55
CA TYR A 151 -18.68 -13.38 -3.86
C TYR A 151 -19.40 -12.54 -2.84
N TRP A 152 -20.66 -12.86 -2.54
CA TRP A 152 -21.40 -12.10 -1.55
C TRP A 152 -22.28 -12.96 -0.64
N GLU A 153 -22.50 -12.46 0.57
CA GLU A 153 -23.46 -13.00 1.54
C GLU A 153 -24.13 -11.87 2.34
N HIS A 154 -25.30 -12.16 2.91
CA HIS A 154 -26.09 -11.20 3.68
C HIS A 154 -26.11 -11.57 5.16
N HIS A 155 -25.75 -10.59 6.00
CA HIS A 155 -25.74 -10.71 7.46
C HIS A 155 -26.79 -9.78 8.06
N ARG A 156 -27.68 -10.30 8.90
CA ARG A 156 -28.64 -9.49 9.68
C ARG A 156 -28.19 -9.44 11.13
N ALA A 157 -28.05 -8.24 11.68
CA ALA A 157 -27.81 -8.03 13.10
C ALA A 157 -29.13 -7.96 13.87
N ASP A 158 -30.11 -7.23 13.33
CA ASP A 158 -31.48 -7.13 13.85
C ASP A 158 -32.47 -6.71 12.73
N ASP A 159 -33.68 -6.28 13.10
CA ASP A 159 -34.74 -5.90 12.17
C ASP A 159 -34.39 -4.66 11.32
N GLU A 160 -33.51 -3.78 11.82
CA GLU A 160 -33.14 -2.52 11.15
C GLU A 160 -31.73 -2.60 10.54
N ARG A 161 -30.83 -3.37 11.16
CA ARG A 161 -29.40 -3.39 10.87
C ARG A 161 -29.02 -4.67 10.13
N SER A 162 -28.44 -4.51 8.94
CA SER A 162 -27.88 -5.62 8.16
C SER A 162 -26.66 -5.19 7.36
N ALA A 163 -25.95 -6.12 6.74
CA ALA A 163 -24.82 -5.83 5.87
C ALA A 163 -24.73 -6.84 4.72
N TYR A 164 -24.36 -6.35 3.53
CA TYR A 164 -23.88 -7.20 2.44
C TYR A 164 -22.36 -7.27 2.51
N VAL A 165 -21.82 -8.47 2.68
CA VAL A 165 -20.37 -8.70 2.70
C VAL A 165 -19.96 -9.16 1.32
N TYR A 166 -18.98 -8.48 0.72
CA TYR A 166 -18.39 -8.83 -0.55
C TYR A 166 -16.99 -9.38 -0.31
N TRP A 167 -16.74 -10.57 -0.80
CA TRP A 167 -15.51 -11.32 -0.66
C TRP A 167 -14.73 -11.35 -1.97
N PHE A 168 -13.42 -11.17 -1.86
CA PHE A 168 -12.48 -11.15 -2.97
C PHE A 168 -11.46 -12.26 -2.74
N PHE A 169 -11.24 -13.09 -3.75
CA PHE A 169 -10.27 -14.17 -3.67
C PHE A 169 -9.11 -13.93 -4.63
N TYR A 170 -7.89 -14.14 -4.12
CA TYR A 170 -6.66 -14.11 -4.90
C TYR A 170 -5.93 -15.43 -4.70
N GLY A 171 -5.38 -16.00 -5.78
CA GLY A 171 -4.67 -17.29 -5.69
C GLY A 171 -3.37 -17.20 -4.90
N ARG A 172 -2.81 -16.00 -4.74
CA ARG A 172 -1.55 -15.76 -4.02
C ARG A 172 -1.48 -14.35 -3.49
N ASN A 173 -1.01 -14.20 -2.26
CA ASN A 173 -0.55 -12.96 -1.65
C ASN A 173 0.98 -12.85 -1.81
N GLU A 174 1.46 -11.72 -2.31
CA GLU A 174 2.89 -11.42 -2.41
C GLU A 174 3.24 -10.06 -1.80
N LEU A 175 2.81 -9.84 -0.55
CA LEU A 175 3.27 -8.68 0.19
C LEU A 175 4.72 -8.88 0.65
N ARG A 176 5.66 -8.25 -0.05
CA ARG A 176 7.06 -8.15 0.36
C ARG A 176 7.41 -6.70 0.69
N PRO A 177 7.92 -6.41 1.91
CA PRO A 177 8.62 -5.16 2.14
C PRO A 177 9.76 -4.99 1.13
N ALA A 178 9.98 -3.76 0.65
CA ALA A 178 11.00 -3.48 -0.34
C ALA A 178 12.40 -3.92 0.15
N GLY A 179 13.10 -4.74 -0.63
CA GLY A 179 14.45 -5.21 -0.33
C GLY A 179 14.53 -6.39 0.65
N THR A 180 13.41 -7.01 1.06
CA THR A 180 13.43 -8.21 1.92
C THR A 180 12.96 -9.46 1.16
N PRO A 181 13.65 -10.61 1.32
CA PRO A 181 13.15 -11.89 0.82
C PRO A 181 11.99 -12.44 1.67
N VAL A 182 11.76 -11.87 2.86
CA VAL A 182 10.74 -12.25 3.84
C VAL A 182 9.60 -11.23 3.80
N GLY A 183 8.37 -11.70 3.66
CA GLY A 183 7.14 -10.90 3.63
C GLY A 183 5.94 -11.79 3.96
N ASN A 184 4.74 -11.20 3.98
CA ASN A 184 3.51 -11.99 4.07
C ASN A 184 3.21 -12.57 2.68
N THR A 185 3.89 -13.66 2.33
CA THR A 185 3.72 -14.34 1.04
C THR A 185 3.08 -15.69 1.26
N HIS A 186 1.89 -15.91 0.72
CA HIS A 186 1.16 -17.16 0.88
C HIS A 186 0.27 -17.47 -0.31
N GLU A 187 -0.02 -18.75 -0.51
CA GLU A 187 -1.09 -19.20 -1.38
C GLU A 187 -2.44 -18.88 -0.76
N GLY A 188 -3.43 -18.61 -1.61
CA GLY A 188 -4.80 -18.28 -1.24
C GLY A 188 -4.93 -17.02 -0.38
N ASP A 189 -5.81 -16.12 -0.79
CA ASP A 189 -6.01 -14.89 -0.05
C ASP A 189 -7.46 -14.44 -0.13
N TRP A 190 -8.03 -14.17 1.04
CA TRP A 190 -9.44 -13.81 1.19
C TRP A 190 -9.57 -12.44 1.80
N GLU A 191 -10.03 -11.51 0.98
CA GLU A 191 -10.28 -10.13 1.37
C GLU A 191 -11.78 -9.83 1.34
N ARG A 192 -12.19 -8.75 2.04
CA ARG A 192 -13.60 -8.36 2.05
C ARG A 192 -13.84 -6.89 2.35
N VAL A 193 -15.03 -6.43 1.97
CA VAL A 193 -15.68 -5.21 2.48
C VAL A 193 -17.12 -5.53 2.88
N ALA A 194 -17.72 -4.70 3.72
CA ALA A 194 -19.13 -4.86 4.09
C ALA A 194 -19.91 -3.55 3.89
N VAL A 195 -20.95 -3.58 3.06
CA VAL A 195 -21.90 -2.46 2.91
C VAL A 195 -22.92 -2.55 4.03
N GLN A 196 -22.86 -1.60 4.96
CA GLN A 196 -23.76 -1.50 6.09
C GLN A 196 -25.09 -0.90 5.68
N LEU A 197 -26.18 -1.54 6.08
CA LEU A 197 -27.54 -1.07 5.85
C LEU A 197 -28.24 -0.67 7.16
N ARG A 198 -29.09 0.34 7.05
CA ARG A 198 -30.11 0.70 8.05
C ARG A 198 -31.46 0.80 7.35
N ASN A 199 -32.43 0.01 7.79
CA ASN A 199 -33.77 -0.05 7.19
C ASN A 199 -33.75 -0.31 5.68
N GLY A 200 -32.78 -1.12 5.21
CA GLY A 200 -32.60 -1.46 3.80
C GLY A 200 -31.76 -0.46 2.98
N GLU A 201 -31.44 0.71 3.53
CA GLU A 201 -30.66 1.75 2.84
C GLU A 201 -29.18 1.71 3.24
N PRO A 202 -28.22 1.94 2.32
CA PRO A 202 -26.81 1.91 2.64
C PRO A 202 -26.38 3.17 3.42
N VAL A 203 -25.66 2.95 4.52
CA VAL A 203 -25.22 4.04 5.42
C VAL A 203 -23.70 4.18 5.50
N ALA A 204 -22.95 3.10 5.29
CA ALA A 204 -21.49 3.08 5.33
C ALA A 204 -20.92 1.84 4.64
N VAL A 205 -19.63 1.87 4.32
CA VAL A 205 -18.86 0.69 3.93
C VAL A 205 -17.75 0.45 4.95
N THR A 206 -17.68 -0.78 5.46
CA THR A 206 -16.62 -1.27 6.35
C THR A 206 -15.50 -1.89 5.53
N PHE A 207 -14.27 -1.51 5.84
CA PHE A 207 -13.04 -1.98 5.22
C PHE A 207 -12.25 -2.85 6.20
N PHE A 208 -11.68 -3.93 5.68
CA PHE A 208 -10.90 -4.92 6.42
C PHE A 208 -9.50 -5.01 5.80
N GLY A 209 -8.49 -5.25 6.63
CA GLY A 209 -7.12 -5.50 6.18
C GLY A 209 -6.24 -6.03 7.31
N HIS A 210 -5.44 -7.06 7.03
CA HIS A 210 -4.42 -7.62 7.94
C HIS A 210 -4.92 -8.05 9.33
N GLY A 211 -6.21 -8.39 9.47
CA GLY A 211 -6.79 -8.70 10.79
C GLY A 211 -6.81 -7.51 11.78
N ALA A 212 -6.50 -6.30 11.33
CA ALA A 212 -6.57 -5.10 12.14
C ALA A 212 -8.04 -4.74 12.45
N GLU A 213 -8.23 -3.87 13.44
CA GLU A 213 -9.57 -3.33 13.73
C GLU A 213 -10.16 -2.66 12.47
N PRO A 214 -11.32 -3.14 11.99
CA PRO A 214 -11.91 -2.58 10.78
C PRO A 214 -12.35 -1.14 11.02
N CYS A 215 -12.49 -0.41 9.92
CA CYS A 215 -12.97 0.96 9.92
C CYS A 215 -14.06 1.13 8.87
N SER A 216 -14.86 2.17 8.98
CA SER A 216 -15.92 2.48 8.04
C SER A 216 -15.83 3.91 7.49
N VAL A 217 -16.34 4.07 6.28
CA VAL A 217 -16.58 5.37 5.63
C VAL A 217 -18.08 5.50 5.38
N PRO A 218 -18.71 6.64 5.73
CA PRO A 218 -20.10 6.89 5.37
C PRO A 218 -20.35 6.69 3.89
N TRP A 219 -21.53 6.18 3.56
CA TRP A 219 -21.96 6.06 2.18
C TRP A 219 -21.92 7.41 1.45
N THR A 220 -22.22 8.51 2.13
CA THR A 220 -22.16 9.85 1.53
C THR A 220 -20.75 10.36 1.25
N ASP A 221 -19.75 9.81 1.95
CA ASP A 221 -18.38 10.32 1.94
C ASP A 221 -17.45 9.44 1.09
N LEU A 222 -17.90 8.24 0.73
CA LEU A 222 -17.17 7.30 -0.12
C LEU A 222 -17.36 7.66 -1.60
N ASP A 223 -16.34 7.40 -2.42
CA ASP A 223 -16.48 7.56 -3.87
C ASP A 223 -17.42 6.50 -4.42
N HIS A 224 -18.23 6.91 -5.39
CA HIS A 224 -19.14 6.02 -6.12
C HIS A 224 -18.88 6.13 -7.62
N ASP A 225 -18.90 5.00 -8.32
CA ASP A 225 -18.87 4.94 -9.78
C ASP A 225 -20.12 4.18 -10.26
N ASP A 226 -20.98 4.88 -11.00
CA ASP A 226 -22.30 4.41 -11.42
C ASP A 226 -23.18 3.90 -10.25
N GLY A 227 -23.08 4.54 -9.09
CA GLY A 227 -23.82 4.18 -7.89
C GLY A 227 -23.20 3.03 -7.07
N HIS A 228 -22.12 2.42 -7.55
CA HIS A 228 -21.37 1.38 -6.84
C HIS A 228 -20.27 1.98 -5.98
N PRO A 229 -20.05 1.51 -4.73
CA PRO A 229 -18.99 2.03 -3.87
C PRO A 229 -17.61 1.66 -4.45
N VAL A 230 -16.70 2.62 -4.45
CA VAL A 230 -15.33 2.42 -4.96
C VAL A 230 -14.44 1.87 -3.85
N VAL A 231 -13.69 0.82 -4.19
CA VAL A 231 -12.73 0.15 -3.30
C VAL A 231 -11.40 0.05 -4.03
N TYR A 232 -10.29 0.19 -3.29
CA TYR A 232 -8.95 -0.02 -3.81
C TYR A 232 -8.33 -1.23 -3.14
N SER A 233 -7.83 -2.19 -3.93
CA SER A 233 -7.08 -3.34 -3.44
C SER A 233 -5.58 -3.02 -3.42
N ALA A 234 -4.94 -3.30 -2.30
CA ALA A 234 -3.52 -3.02 -2.10
C ALA A 234 -2.61 -3.96 -2.91
N LYS A 235 -1.46 -3.44 -3.32
CA LYS A 235 -0.44 -4.21 -4.05
C LYS A 235 0.14 -5.32 -3.18
N GLY A 236 0.15 -6.55 -3.68
CA GLY A 236 0.71 -7.74 -3.05
C GLY A 236 -0.15 -8.30 -1.92
N SER A 237 -0.64 -7.44 -1.01
CA SER A 237 -1.43 -7.83 0.16
C SER A 237 -2.92 -7.94 -0.08
N HIS A 238 -3.44 -7.31 -1.13
CA HIS A 238 -4.85 -7.25 -1.52
C HIS A 238 -5.84 -6.59 -0.57
N ALA A 239 -5.41 -6.24 0.65
CA ALA A 239 -6.21 -5.53 1.65
C ALA A 239 -7.01 -4.37 1.03
N SER A 240 -8.26 -4.22 1.49
CA SER A 240 -9.24 -3.34 0.87
C SER A 240 -9.26 -1.97 1.54
N TYR A 241 -9.13 -0.91 0.75
CA TYR A 241 -9.07 0.46 1.25
C TYR A 241 -10.05 1.42 0.56
N PRO A 242 -10.51 2.47 1.29
CA PRO A 242 -11.43 3.48 0.75
C PRO A 242 -10.76 4.55 -0.11
N SER A 243 -9.43 4.60 -0.19
CA SER A 243 -8.70 5.61 -0.96
C SER A 243 -7.39 5.06 -1.53
N LYS A 244 -6.85 5.79 -2.51
CA LYS A 244 -5.53 5.58 -3.09
C LYS A 244 -4.44 6.05 -2.13
N GLY A 245 -3.22 5.56 -2.33
CA GLY A 245 -2.05 5.97 -1.59
C GLY A 245 -1.60 4.94 -0.55
N TRP A 246 -0.83 5.43 0.43
CA TRP A 246 -0.27 4.64 1.50
C TRP A 246 -1.25 4.46 2.66
N HIS A 247 -1.35 3.22 3.13
CA HIS A 247 -2.16 2.85 4.28
C HIS A 247 -1.30 2.11 5.30
N VAL A 248 -1.51 2.44 6.57
CA VAL A 248 -0.87 1.74 7.69
C VAL A 248 -1.92 0.87 8.35
N SER A 249 -1.70 -0.44 8.35
CA SER A 249 -2.56 -1.41 9.01
C SER A 249 -1.72 -2.34 9.88
N GLY A 250 -1.85 -2.22 11.21
CA GLY A 250 -0.99 -2.93 12.15
C GLY A 250 0.49 -2.56 11.97
N ALA A 251 1.34 -3.56 11.70
CA ALA A 251 2.76 -3.37 11.36
C ALA A 251 3.04 -3.41 9.85
N THR A 252 2.00 -3.38 9.01
CA THR A 252 2.10 -3.47 7.56
C THR A 252 1.88 -2.11 6.91
N PHE A 253 2.56 -1.88 5.78
CA PHE A 253 2.38 -0.74 4.89
C PHE A 253 1.83 -1.21 3.55
N ASP A 254 0.64 -0.74 3.21
CA ASP A 254 -0.02 -1.06 1.96
C ASP A 254 -0.01 0.13 1.01
N TRP A 255 0.13 -0.17 -0.27
CA TRP A 255 0.00 0.81 -1.34
C TRP A 255 -1.18 0.48 -2.23
N THR A 256 -2.00 1.50 -2.50
CA THR A 256 -3.16 1.40 -3.38
C THR A 256 -3.08 2.45 -4.48
N SER A 257 -3.57 2.10 -5.67
CA SER A 257 -3.63 3.01 -6.82
C SER A 257 -4.78 2.64 -7.73
N GLN A 258 -5.04 3.48 -8.72
CA GLN A 258 -6.09 3.25 -9.72
C GLN A 258 -5.51 2.53 -10.94
N GLY A 259 -5.12 1.26 -10.74
CA GLY A 259 -4.64 0.40 -11.82
C GLY A 259 -5.81 -0.11 -12.66
N ASN A 260 -5.91 -1.43 -12.80
CA ASN A 260 -7.00 -2.03 -13.57
C ASN A 260 -8.28 -2.10 -12.74
N LEU A 261 -9.40 -1.68 -13.33
CA LEU A 261 -10.71 -1.91 -12.74
C LEU A 261 -11.06 -3.40 -12.88
N TRP A 262 -11.42 -4.04 -11.76
CA TRP A 262 -11.90 -5.41 -11.78
C TRP A 262 -13.37 -5.46 -12.20
N HIS A 263 -13.61 -5.96 -13.41
CA HIS A 263 -14.96 -6.20 -13.95
C HIS A 263 -15.57 -7.51 -13.42
N ALA A 264 -15.77 -7.61 -12.11
CA ALA A 264 -16.30 -8.80 -11.48
C ALA A 264 -17.80 -8.99 -11.73
N GLN A 265 -18.24 -10.25 -11.80
CA GLN A 265 -19.66 -10.62 -11.70
C GLN A 265 -19.92 -11.12 -10.28
N PRO A 266 -20.77 -10.45 -9.47
CA PRO A 266 -21.05 -10.91 -8.11
C PRO A 266 -21.83 -12.24 -8.10
N ARG A 267 -21.37 -13.23 -7.33
CA ARG A 267 -22.04 -14.52 -7.14
C ARG A 267 -22.39 -14.77 -5.67
N ALA A 268 -23.57 -15.31 -5.42
CA ALA A 268 -23.97 -15.66 -4.06
C ALA A 268 -23.13 -16.82 -3.53
N LEU A 269 -22.55 -16.66 -2.34
CA LEU A 269 -21.68 -17.68 -1.74
C LEU A 269 -22.36 -19.04 -1.56
N ASP A 270 -23.63 -19.06 -1.16
CA ASP A 270 -24.39 -20.29 -0.92
C ASP A 270 -24.69 -21.11 -2.20
N GLY A 271 -24.58 -20.48 -3.36
CA GLY A 271 -24.62 -21.13 -4.67
C GLY A 271 -23.35 -21.88 -5.02
N GLU A 272 -22.22 -21.53 -4.42
CA GLU A 272 -20.91 -22.06 -4.80
C GLU A 272 -20.72 -23.53 -4.41
N PRO A 273 -20.03 -24.33 -5.24
CA PRO A 273 -19.86 -25.77 -4.99
C PRO A 273 -18.95 -26.07 -3.81
N TRP A 274 -18.14 -25.10 -3.36
CA TRP A 274 -17.17 -25.25 -2.28
C TRP A 274 -17.62 -24.58 -0.96
N TYR A 275 -18.76 -23.86 -0.94
CA TYR A 275 -19.26 -23.16 0.24
C TYR A 275 -19.69 -24.16 1.33
N GLY A 276 -18.78 -24.41 2.26
CA GLY A 276 -18.80 -25.54 3.18
C GLY A 276 -17.39 -25.94 3.63
N TYR A 277 -16.38 -25.61 2.82
CA TYR A 277 -14.99 -25.80 3.17
C TYR A 277 -14.57 -24.92 4.34
N ARG A 278 -14.05 -25.56 5.40
CA ARG A 278 -13.58 -24.89 6.63
C ARG A 278 -12.06 -24.95 6.79
N GLY A 279 -11.37 -25.59 5.85
CA GLY A 279 -9.92 -25.69 5.85
C GLY A 279 -9.24 -24.42 5.34
N ALA A 280 -7.93 -24.47 5.30
CA ALA A 280 -7.08 -23.38 4.86
C ALA A 280 -6.99 -23.30 3.32
N TRP A 281 -6.99 -22.08 2.80
CA TRP A 281 -6.79 -21.83 1.37
C TRP A 281 -5.32 -21.51 1.15
N GLY A 282 -4.52 -22.50 0.76
CA GLY A 282 -3.08 -22.36 0.50
C GLY A 282 -2.19 -23.10 1.51
N ALA A 283 -1.04 -23.57 1.03
CA ALA A 283 0.06 -24.00 1.88
C ALA A 283 0.97 -22.80 2.22
N GLN A 284 1.52 -22.72 3.44
CA GLN A 284 2.61 -21.78 3.75
C GLN A 284 3.92 -22.54 4.00
N SER A 285 4.90 -22.32 3.12
CA SER A 285 6.16 -23.07 3.08
C SER A 285 7.23 -22.60 4.09
N LEU A 286 6.98 -21.56 4.89
CA LEU A 286 8.01 -20.89 5.70
C LEU A 286 7.83 -21.02 7.23
N VAL A 287 6.66 -21.47 7.70
CA VAL A 287 6.41 -21.72 9.12
C VAL A 287 5.64 -23.04 9.27
N PRO A 288 6.24 -24.09 9.86
CA PRO A 288 5.49 -25.30 10.19
C PRO A 288 4.30 -24.98 11.10
N GLY A 289 3.09 -25.46 10.78
CA GLY A 289 1.87 -25.22 11.55
C GLY A 289 1.03 -24.01 11.10
N PHE A 290 1.36 -23.37 9.97
CA PHE A 290 0.56 -22.30 9.39
C PHE A 290 0.12 -22.72 7.99
N SER A 291 -1.20 -22.81 7.79
CA SER A 291 -1.84 -22.95 6.48
C SER A 291 -2.55 -21.62 6.13
N GLY A 292 -2.82 -21.35 4.85
CA GLY A 292 -3.38 -20.08 4.36
C GLY A 292 -4.74 -19.70 4.97
N PRO A 293 -5.24 -18.46 4.74
CA PRO A 293 -6.40 -17.94 5.46
C PRO A 293 -7.66 -18.79 5.24
N ALA A 294 -8.48 -18.90 6.28
CA ALA A 294 -9.80 -19.51 6.15
C ALA A 294 -10.71 -18.62 5.28
N GLY A 295 -11.41 -19.24 4.32
CA GLY A 295 -12.40 -18.58 3.46
C GLY A 295 -13.80 -18.50 4.08
N PRO A 296 -14.79 -17.98 3.33
CA PRO A 296 -16.17 -17.95 3.79
C PRO A 296 -16.78 -19.36 3.87
N TYR A 297 -17.57 -19.62 4.91
CA TYR A 297 -18.28 -20.89 5.10
C TYR A 297 -19.59 -20.70 5.90
N PRO A 298 -20.55 -21.64 5.79
CA PRO A 298 -21.81 -21.54 6.51
C PRO A 298 -21.64 -21.38 8.03
N GLY A 299 -22.23 -20.31 8.58
CA GLY A 299 -22.18 -20.02 10.00
C GLY A 299 -20.87 -19.45 10.51
N ARG A 300 -19.93 -19.05 9.63
CA ARG A 300 -18.78 -18.24 10.02
C ARG A 300 -19.30 -16.93 10.62
N GLN A 301 -18.93 -16.67 11.88
CA GLN A 301 -19.22 -15.40 12.51
C GLN A 301 -18.20 -14.37 12.04
N LEU A 302 -18.68 -13.21 11.62
CA LEU A 302 -17.82 -12.09 11.25
C LEU A 302 -18.00 -11.00 12.30
N ALA A 303 -16.90 -10.59 12.90
CA ALA A 303 -16.88 -9.48 13.84
C ALA A 303 -16.89 -8.13 13.12
N ASP A 304 -17.48 -7.13 13.77
CA ASP A 304 -17.34 -5.71 13.44
C ASP A 304 -17.81 -5.30 12.03
N LEU A 305 -18.77 -6.03 11.44
CA LEU A 305 -19.36 -5.69 10.14
C LEU A 305 -19.98 -4.27 10.13
N SER A 306 -20.53 -3.83 11.27
CA SER A 306 -21.21 -2.54 11.45
C SER A 306 -20.45 -1.55 12.35
N THR A 307 -19.12 -1.50 12.25
CA THR A 307 -18.31 -0.55 13.02
C THR A 307 -18.56 0.92 12.65
N ASP A 308 -18.58 1.79 13.67
CA ASP A 308 -18.64 3.26 13.52
C ASP A 308 -17.24 3.91 13.52
N ARG A 309 -16.17 3.11 13.69
CA ARG A 309 -14.79 3.59 13.68
C ARG A 309 -14.46 4.15 12.31
N ARG A 310 -14.22 5.46 12.19
CA ARG A 310 -13.87 6.10 10.91
C ARG A 310 -12.54 5.62 10.36
N CYS A 311 -12.48 5.36 9.05
CA CYS A 311 -11.20 5.13 8.38
C CYS A 311 -10.34 6.39 8.38
N ALA A 312 -9.02 6.22 8.50
CA ALA A 312 -8.06 7.29 8.31
C ALA A 312 -7.98 7.63 6.81
N MET A 313 -8.81 8.56 6.37
CA MET A 313 -8.85 9.03 4.99
C MET A 313 -7.95 10.26 4.84
N PRO A 314 -7.16 10.38 3.77
CA PRO A 314 -6.58 11.67 3.38
C PRO A 314 -7.72 12.68 3.23
N ALA A 315 -7.58 13.86 3.85
CA ALA A 315 -8.58 14.91 3.68
C ALA A 315 -8.75 15.22 2.17
N ARG A 316 -10.01 15.35 1.72
CA ARG A 316 -10.34 15.68 0.34
C ARG A 316 -10.52 17.19 0.18
N LEU A 317 -10.06 17.72 -0.95
CA LEU A 317 -10.31 19.12 -1.31
C LEU A 317 -11.82 19.30 -1.62
N PRO A 318 -12.53 20.23 -0.97
CA PRO A 318 -13.91 20.53 -1.30
C PRO A 318 -14.04 21.17 -2.68
N ASP A 319 -15.21 20.98 -3.29
CA ASP A 319 -15.53 21.57 -4.59
C ASP A 319 -15.29 23.09 -4.62
N GLY A 320 -14.70 23.54 -5.73
CA GLY A 320 -14.41 24.95 -5.98
C GLY A 320 -13.05 25.43 -5.48
N PHE A 321 -12.33 24.64 -4.67
CA PHE A 321 -10.94 24.96 -4.31
C PHE A 321 -9.92 24.47 -5.35
N ALA A 322 -10.26 23.44 -6.13
CA ALA A 322 -9.35 22.91 -7.15
C ALA A 322 -8.94 23.99 -8.18
N GLY A 323 -7.66 24.00 -8.57
CA GLY A 323 -7.09 24.91 -9.57
C GLY A 323 -5.76 25.54 -9.15
N THR A 324 -5.19 26.34 -10.05
CA THR A 324 -4.00 27.16 -9.77
C THR A 324 -4.42 28.54 -9.30
N TRP A 325 -3.92 28.96 -8.14
CA TRP A 325 -4.23 30.22 -7.48
C TRP A 325 -2.95 31.03 -7.28
N GLU A 326 -2.99 32.33 -7.54
CA GLU A 326 -1.82 33.21 -7.37
C GLU A 326 -2.18 34.59 -6.80
N THR A 327 -1.28 35.14 -6.00
CA THR A 327 -1.43 36.49 -5.44
C THR A 327 -1.15 37.55 -6.51
N ARG A 328 -1.98 38.59 -6.58
CA ARG A 328 -1.71 39.79 -7.42
C ARG A 328 -0.83 40.81 -6.71
N ASP A 329 -1.12 41.03 -5.43
CA ASP A 329 -0.35 41.89 -4.54
C ASP A 329 0.60 41.04 -3.67
N PRO A 330 1.72 41.59 -3.17
CA PRO A 330 2.59 40.84 -2.28
C PRO A 330 1.88 40.40 -1.00
N VAL A 331 2.28 39.26 -0.45
CA VAL A 331 1.81 38.77 0.84
C VAL A 331 2.22 39.75 1.93
N GLU A 332 1.25 40.20 2.74
CA GLU A 332 1.51 41.04 3.91
C GLU A 332 2.01 40.15 5.04
N GLN A 333 3.06 40.56 5.76
CA GLN A 333 3.67 39.76 6.83
C GLN A 333 3.93 40.57 8.11
N SER A 334 3.85 39.91 9.26
CA SER A 334 4.19 40.46 10.57
C SER A 334 5.00 39.46 11.41
N PRO A 335 6.19 39.82 11.94
CA PRO A 335 6.91 41.07 11.65
C PRO A 335 7.29 41.15 10.17
N ALA A 336 7.32 42.36 9.60
CA ALA A 336 7.62 42.56 8.19
C ALA A 336 9.05 42.07 7.87
N THR A 337 9.15 40.97 7.12
CA THR A 337 10.43 40.39 6.71
C THR A 337 10.78 40.87 5.31
N ARG A 338 10.03 40.48 4.25
CA ARG A 338 10.17 40.95 2.85
C ARG A 338 8.90 40.67 2.02
N PRO A 339 8.50 41.53 1.07
CA PRO A 339 7.36 41.25 0.19
C PRO A 339 7.65 40.08 -0.76
N TYR A 340 6.70 39.16 -0.94
CA TYR A 340 6.78 38.06 -1.90
C TYR A 340 5.39 37.73 -2.49
N HIS A 341 5.35 37.03 -3.62
CA HIS A 341 4.12 36.51 -4.21
C HIS A 341 4.05 34.99 -4.08
N MET A 342 2.84 34.46 -3.94
CA MET A 342 2.58 33.04 -3.75
C MET A 342 1.74 32.49 -4.91
N ARG A 343 2.09 31.29 -5.39
CA ARG A 343 1.26 30.45 -6.25
C ARG A 343 1.01 29.10 -5.57
N VAL A 344 -0.25 28.67 -5.53
CA VAL A 344 -0.70 27.40 -4.98
C VAL A 344 -1.40 26.61 -6.06
N VAL A 345 -1.07 25.33 -6.23
CA VAL A 345 -1.74 24.43 -7.16
C VAL A 345 -2.55 23.41 -6.37
N LEU A 346 -3.83 23.69 -6.18
CA LEU A 346 -4.77 22.80 -5.49
C LEU A 346 -5.31 21.77 -6.50
N GLY A 347 -4.71 20.59 -6.60
CA GLY A 347 -5.21 19.54 -7.48
C GLY A 347 -4.72 18.15 -7.09
N GLY A 348 -5.57 17.15 -7.27
CA GLY A 348 -5.28 15.72 -7.03
C GLY A 348 -6.25 15.06 -6.05
N ASP A 349 -6.52 13.77 -6.29
CA ASP A 349 -7.37 12.92 -5.44
C ASP A 349 -6.69 12.51 -4.11
N SER A 350 -5.50 13.04 -3.84
CA SER A 350 -4.71 12.76 -2.63
C SER A 350 -3.73 13.89 -2.33
N ASN A 351 -3.62 14.23 -1.06
CA ASN A 351 -2.63 15.11 -0.44
C ASN A 351 -1.19 14.58 -0.69
N PRO A 352 -0.17 15.36 -1.08
CA PRO A 352 -0.01 16.81 -0.87
C PRO A 352 -0.22 17.74 -2.09
N VAL A 353 -0.60 18.98 -1.79
CA VAL A 353 -0.71 20.14 -2.71
C VAL A 353 0.66 20.79 -2.90
N GLU A 354 1.14 20.93 -4.13
CA GLU A 354 2.37 21.69 -4.40
C GLU A 354 2.13 23.21 -4.33
N TYR A 355 3.07 23.93 -3.73
CA TYR A 355 3.11 25.39 -3.82
C TYR A 355 4.52 25.90 -4.12
N ARG A 356 4.56 27.08 -4.74
CA ARG A 356 5.81 27.80 -5.03
C ARG A 356 5.62 29.27 -4.71
N THR A 357 6.54 29.86 -3.96
CA THR A 357 6.68 31.31 -3.91
C THR A 357 7.61 31.75 -5.04
N THR A 358 7.17 32.68 -5.89
CA THR A 358 8.02 33.22 -6.95
C THR A 358 7.90 34.73 -6.99
N TRP A 359 9.06 35.37 -6.99
CA TRP A 359 9.24 36.79 -7.27
C TRP A 359 9.22 37.04 -8.79
N THR A 360 8.63 38.16 -9.23
CA THR A 360 8.64 38.63 -10.63
C THR A 360 9.71 39.70 -10.90
N GLY A 361 10.78 39.72 -10.10
CA GLY A 361 11.97 40.53 -10.34
C GLY A 361 13.19 39.66 -10.69
N PRO A 362 14.25 40.25 -11.27
CA PRO A 362 15.42 39.53 -11.79
C PRO A 362 16.28 38.83 -10.74
N ASP A 363 15.99 39.00 -9.44
CA ASP A 363 16.69 38.37 -8.32
C ASP A 363 15.68 38.13 -7.16
N PRO A 364 15.32 36.89 -6.81
CA PRO A 364 14.32 36.62 -5.77
C PRO A 364 14.90 36.78 -4.36
N ASP A 365 14.28 37.63 -3.55
CA ASP A 365 14.66 37.81 -2.14
C ASP A 365 14.14 36.71 -1.19
N LEU A 366 13.12 35.96 -1.64
CA LEU A 366 12.53 34.79 -0.99
C LEU A 366 11.96 33.85 -2.07
N ALA A 367 12.50 32.64 -2.18
CA ALA A 367 12.06 31.63 -3.13
C ALA A 367 12.04 30.27 -2.42
N CYS A 368 10.83 29.87 -2.05
CA CYS A 368 10.53 28.70 -1.26
C CYS A 368 9.63 27.78 -2.09
N ARG A 369 9.96 26.49 -2.11
CA ARG A 369 9.09 25.46 -2.67
C ARG A 369 8.82 24.41 -1.61
N GLY A 370 7.58 23.98 -1.54
CA GLY A 370 7.19 22.99 -0.54
C GLY A 370 5.86 22.33 -0.88
N ILE A 371 5.43 21.53 0.08
CA ILE A 371 4.14 20.85 0.05
C ILE A 371 3.21 21.44 1.11
N LEU A 372 1.95 21.57 0.74
CA LEU A 372 0.84 21.89 1.61
C LEU A 372 0.03 20.62 1.82
N ARG A 373 -0.02 20.15 3.07
CA ARG A 373 -0.81 18.99 3.46
C ARG A 373 -2.17 19.46 3.97
N LEU A 374 -3.26 19.10 3.32
CA LEU A 374 -4.61 19.29 3.85
C LEU A 374 -4.75 18.59 5.21
N VAL A 375 -5.06 19.39 6.22
CA VAL A 375 -5.27 18.98 7.61
C VAL A 375 -6.76 18.97 7.93
N ASP A 376 -7.49 19.97 7.46
CA ASP A 376 -8.93 20.12 7.70
C ASP A 376 -9.59 20.93 6.58
N ALA A 377 -10.89 20.78 6.37
CA ALA A 377 -11.62 21.46 5.31
C ALA A 377 -13.12 21.58 5.58
N THR A 378 -13.69 22.67 5.09
CA THR A 378 -15.14 22.84 4.89
C THR A 378 -15.42 23.41 3.50
N THR A 379 -16.69 23.52 3.11
CA THR A 379 -17.06 24.18 1.85
C THR A 379 -16.66 25.65 1.77
N GLN A 380 -16.27 26.28 2.88
CA GLN A 380 -15.90 27.69 2.98
C GLN A 380 -14.41 27.93 3.22
N TRP A 381 -13.66 26.95 3.74
CA TRP A 381 -12.25 27.14 4.06
C TRP A 381 -11.43 25.85 4.08
N LEU A 382 -10.10 25.96 3.93
CA LEU A 382 -9.12 24.88 4.01
C LEU A 382 -8.05 25.19 5.07
N GLN A 383 -7.63 24.18 5.84
CA GLN A 383 -6.38 24.21 6.60
C GLN A 383 -5.32 23.36 5.94
N LEU A 384 -4.18 23.95 5.65
CA LEU A 384 -3.05 23.30 5.03
C LEU A 384 -1.83 23.44 5.94
N ARG A 385 -1.09 22.35 6.17
CA ARG A 385 0.19 22.36 6.87
C ARG A 385 1.32 22.42 5.84
N GLU A 386 2.15 23.42 5.96
CA GLU A 386 3.30 23.68 5.09
C GLU A 386 4.51 22.87 5.54
N THR A 387 5.21 22.29 4.57
CA THR A 387 6.57 21.75 4.73
C THR A 387 7.40 22.22 3.54
N ILE A 388 8.49 22.94 3.82
CA ILE A 388 9.43 23.40 2.79
C ILE A 388 10.31 22.24 2.35
N LEU A 389 10.38 22.02 1.04
CA LEU A 389 11.26 21.01 0.42
C LEU A 389 12.54 21.65 -0.12
N ASP A 390 12.47 22.91 -0.59
CA ASP A 390 13.55 23.57 -1.29
C ASP A 390 13.57 25.10 -1.02
N LYS A 391 14.77 25.68 -1.00
CA LYS A 391 15.04 27.09 -0.65
C LYS A 391 16.05 27.68 -1.63
N ASP A 392 15.54 28.16 -2.76
CA ASP A 392 16.31 28.86 -3.79
C ASP A 392 16.87 30.21 -3.28
N ALA A 393 16.14 30.91 -2.39
CA ALA A 393 16.58 32.18 -1.82
C ALA A 393 15.84 32.55 -0.51
N GLY A 394 16.53 33.27 0.39
CA GLY A 394 15.96 33.82 1.62
C GLY A 394 15.78 32.79 2.76
N ASN A 395 15.28 33.26 3.91
CA ASN A 395 15.06 32.43 5.09
C ASN A 395 13.61 31.93 5.14
N CYS A 396 13.32 30.83 4.44
CA CYS A 396 12.00 30.19 4.49
C CYS A 396 11.75 29.57 5.87
N VAL A 397 10.57 29.84 6.42
CA VAL A 397 10.02 29.13 7.59
C VAL A 397 9.79 27.67 7.21
N THR A 398 10.39 26.72 7.91
CA THR A 398 10.42 25.30 7.52
C THR A 398 9.08 24.59 7.66
N GLU A 399 8.25 25.03 8.61
CA GLU A 399 6.89 24.52 8.83
C GLU A 399 5.96 25.67 9.22
N GLY A 400 4.75 25.64 8.66
CA GLY A 400 3.72 26.65 8.91
C GLY A 400 2.31 26.11 8.67
N THR A 401 1.32 26.94 8.94
CA THR A 401 -0.08 26.66 8.66
C THR A 401 -0.61 27.73 7.71
N VAL A 402 -1.15 27.30 6.58
CA VAL A 402 -1.87 28.14 5.61
C VAL A 402 -3.35 27.84 5.75
N THR A 403 -4.17 28.88 5.93
CA THR A 403 -5.64 28.76 5.89
C THR A 403 -6.16 29.51 4.67
N LEU A 404 -6.98 28.87 3.85
CA LEU A 404 -7.58 29.49 2.67
C LEU A 404 -9.09 29.60 2.85
N HIS A 405 -9.65 30.80 2.87
CA HIS A 405 -11.09 31.06 2.94
C HIS A 405 -11.61 31.48 1.57
N ARG A 406 -12.80 30.99 1.18
CA ARG A 406 -13.46 31.48 -0.03
C ARG A 406 -13.90 32.93 0.15
N ASP A 407 -13.63 33.75 -0.85
CA ASP A 407 -14.12 35.12 -0.97
C ASP A 407 -14.52 35.39 -2.42
N GLY A 408 -15.76 35.06 -2.77
CA GLY A 408 -16.25 35.12 -4.15
C GLY A 408 -15.48 34.20 -5.09
N GLU A 409 -14.84 34.79 -6.11
CA GLU A 409 -13.97 34.09 -7.08
C GLU A 409 -12.49 34.04 -6.65
N SER A 410 -12.18 34.46 -5.43
CA SER A 410 -10.83 34.51 -4.87
C SER A 410 -10.72 33.72 -3.57
N LEU A 411 -9.50 33.50 -3.11
CA LEU A 411 -9.20 32.89 -1.82
C LEU A 411 -8.46 33.89 -0.93
N LYS A 412 -8.98 34.14 0.26
CA LYS A 412 -8.27 34.85 1.33
C LYS A 412 -7.37 33.86 2.07
N MET A 413 -6.07 34.13 2.04
CA MET A 413 -5.06 33.33 2.70
C MET A 413 -4.63 33.99 4.00
N THR A 414 -4.53 33.19 5.06
CA THR A 414 -3.79 33.52 6.27
C THR A 414 -2.67 32.50 6.48
N TYR A 415 -1.55 32.95 7.02
CA TYR A 415 -0.37 32.15 7.32
C TYR A 415 0.04 32.34 8.77
N SER A 416 0.48 31.26 9.42
CA SER A 416 1.21 31.33 10.69
C SER A 416 2.30 30.25 10.77
N GLY A 417 3.53 30.64 11.10
CA GLY A 417 4.65 29.72 11.21
C GLY A 417 5.95 30.44 11.57
N GLY A 418 6.84 29.79 12.33
CA GLY A 418 8.18 30.33 12.64
C GLY A 418 8.19 31.72 13.31
N GLY A 419 7.11 32.12 14.00
CA GLY A 419 6.97 33.45 14.60
C GLY A 419 6.53 34.55 13.63
N VAL A 420 6.17 34.20 12.39
CA VAL A 420 5.64 35.11 11.36
C VAL A 420 4.17 34.78 11.11
N THR A 421 3.36 35.82 10.94
CA THR A 421 2.01 35.72 10.38
C THR A 421 1.98 36.39 9.01
N GLY A 422 1.06 35.97 8.14
CA GLY A 422 0.85 36.68 6.87
C GLY A 422 -0.55 36.56 6.31
N GLU A 423 -0.91 37.50 5.44
CA GLU A 423 -2.22 37.58 4.81
C GLU A 423 -2.10 37.93 3.32
N ALA A 424 -2.95 37.36 2.47
CA ALA A 424 -2.98 37.63 1.04
C ALA A 424 -4.33 37.28 0.41
N THR A 425 -4.57 37.78 -0.80
CA THR A 425 -5.69 37.33 -1.65
C THR A 425 -5.15 36.64 -2.90
N LEU A 426 -5.57 35.40 -3.14
CA LEU A 426 -5.22 34.62 -4.32
C LEU A 426 -6.37 34.60 -5.33
N TYR A 427 -6.01 34.70 -6.59
CA TYR A 427 -6.92 34.68 -7.72
C TYR A 427 -6.62 33.48 -8.59
N ARG A 428 -7.66 32.89 -9.19
CA ARG A 428 -7.49 31.76 -10.10
C ARG A 428 -6.73 32.21 -11.35
N LYS A 429 -5.68 31.49 -11.72
CA LYS A 429 -4.92 31.71 -12.96
C LYS A 429 -5.76 31.21 -14.14
N GLN A 430 -6.04 32.07 -15.12
CA GLN A 430 -6.69 31.65 -16.36
C GLN A 430 -5.67 30.89 -17.23
N GLU A 431 -6.03 29.70 -17.69
CA GLU A 431 -5.19 28.93 -18.62
C GLU A 431 -5.16 29.62 -19.99
N GLY A 432 -3.98 30.13 -20.38
CA GLY A 432 -3.71 30.56 -21.75
C GLY A 432 -3.27 32.01 -21.92
N GLN A 433 -2.04 32.35 -21.54
CA GLN A 433 -1.25 33.38 -22.24
C GLN A 433 0.26 33.22 -21.94
N PRO A 434 1.15 33.13 -22.95
CA PRO A 434 2.59 33.12 -22.71
C PRO A 434 3.08 34.53 -22.33
N PRO A 435 4.04 34.69 -21.40
CA PRO A 435 4.58 36.00 -21.08
C PRO A 435 5.47 36.49 -22.22
N SER A 436 5.10 37.64 -22.79
CA SER A 436 5.98 38.48 -23.59
C SER A 436 7.05 39.11 -22.69
N GLY A 437 8.30 38.68 -22.82
CA GLY A 437 9.42 39.28 -22.07
C GLY A 437 10.76 38.74 -22.56
N SER A 438 11.46 39.57 -23.32
CA SER A 438 12.78 39.33 -23.92
C SER A 438 13.89 39.10 -22.87
N SER A 439 14.68 38.04 -23.04
CA SER A 439 16.12 38.08 -22.74
C SER A 439 16.88 37.04 -23.59
N ALA A 440 17.99 37.50 -24.19
CA ALA A 440 18.91 36.68 -24.97
C ALA A 440 19.60 35.63 -24.07
N PRO A 441 19.99 34.46 -24.62
CA PRO A 441 20.63 33.41 -23.84
C PRO A 441 22.10 33.73 -23.56
N PRO A 442 22.64 33.50 -22.35
CA PRO A 442 24.08 33.39 -22.17
C PRO A 442 24.52 32.00 -22.62
N THR A 443 25.61 31.98 -23.38
CA THR A 443 26.36 30.79 -23.81
C THR A 443 26.75 29.91 -22.62
N SER A 444 26.29 28.65 -22.58
CA SER A 444 26.71 27.64 -21.62
C SER A 444 28.00 26.94 -22.08
N SER A 445 28.97 26.84 -21.17
CA SER A 445 30.05 25.85 -21.26
C SER A 445 29.49 24.46 -21.00
N ALA A 446 29.95 23.45 -21.72
CA ALA A 446 29.53 22.05 -21.55
C ALA A 446 29.77 21.56 -20.10
N PRO A 447 28.90 20.69 -19.55
CA PRO A 447 29.05 20.15 -18.20
C PRO A 447 30.27 19.21 -18.13
N SER A 448 31.13 19.38 -17.10
CA SER A 448 32.29 18.52 -16.88
C SER A 448 31.91 17.26 -16.11
N ALA A 449 32.36 16.06 -16.50
CA ALA A 449 32.20 14.86 -15.68
C ALA A 449 32.85 14.97 -14.29
N SER A 450 33.85 15.84 -14.12
CA SER A 450 34.40 16.07 -12.76
C SER A 450 33.35 16.60 -11.80
N ASP A 451 32.36 17.35 -12.31
CA ASP A 451 31.26 17.87 -11.51
C ASP A 451 30.21 16.78 -11.23
N GLY A 452 29.97 15.87 -12.18
CA GLY A 452 29.08 14.72 -11.99
C GLY A 452 29.63 13.71 -10.99
N ILE A 453 30.94 13.42 -11.03
CA ILE A 453 31.59 12.55 -10.05
C ILE A 453 31.49 13.16 -8.65
N ARG A 454 31.76 14.46 -8.50
CA ARG A 454 31.63 15.16 -7.21
C ARG A 454 30.19 15.10 -6.69
N ARG A 455 29.20 15.19 -7.58
CA ARG A 455 27.79 15.09 -7.23
C ARG A 455 27.39 13.68 -6.79
N TYR A 456 27.97 12.64 -7.39
CA TYR A 456 27.78 11.27 -6.91
C TYR A 456 28.45 11.01 -5.56
N GLU A 457 29.66 11.55 -5.33
CA GLU A 457 30.30 11.51 -4.00
C GLU A 457 29.43 12.20 -2.93
N GLU A 458 28.80 13.33 -3.27
CA GLU A 458 27.84 14.02 -2.40
C GLU A 458 26.63 13.13 -2.05
N PHE A 459 26.09 12.40 -3.03
CA PHE A 459 25.03 11.41 -2.82
C PHE A 459 25.48 10.30 -1.85
N LEU A 460 26.64 9.69 -2.07
CA LEU A 460 27.19 8.65 -1.18
C LEU A 460 27.38 9.19 0.24
N HIS A 461 27.90 10.42 0.38
CA HIS A 461 28.09 11.04 1.69
C HIS A 461 26.76 11.32 2.38
N ALA A 462 25.74 11.73 1.62
CA ALA A 462 24.38 11.95 2.12
C ALA A 462 23.74 10.64 2.60
N VAL A 463 23.90 9.52 1.86
CA VAL A 463 23.50 8.19 2.32
C VAL A 463 24.20 7.82 3.63
N GLY A 464 25.50 8.06 3.74
CA GLY A 464 26.26 7.80 4.98
C GLY A 464 25.85 8.67 6.18
N ARG A 465 25.29 9.86 5.93
CA ARG A 465 24.73 10.77 6.95
C ARG A 465 23.23 10.56 7.21
N GLU A 466 22.57 9.73 6.41
CA GLU A 466 21.11 9.55 6.42
C GLU A 466 20.38 10.88 6.11
N ASP A 467 20.99 11.66 5.22
CA ASP A 467 20.55 13.00 4.81
C ASP A 467 19.53 12.89 3.67
N LEU A 468 18.29 12.60 4.07
CA LEU A 468 17.21 12.24 3.16
C LEU A 468 16.94 13.30 2.08
N ALA A 469 17.03 14.58 2.45
CA ALA A 469 16.78 15.67 1.51
C ALA A 469 17.80 15.68 0.36
N VAL A 470 19.09 15.58 0.67
CA VAL A 470 20.16 15.57 -0.34
C VAL A 470 20.14 14.29 -1.18
N VAL A 471 19.83 13.16 -0.54
CA VAL A 471 19.68 11.87 -1.24
C VAL A 471 18.54 11.95 -2.27
N CYS A 472 17.38 12.46 -1.88
CA CYS A 472 16.21 12.59 -2.76
C CYS A 472 16.35 13.69 -3.81
N GLU A 473 17.13 14.73 -3.53
CA GLU A 473 17.51 15.74 -4.52
C GLU A 473 18.37 15.13 -5.63
N ILE A 474 19.43 14.39 -5.26
CA ILE A 474 20.39 13.86 -6.24
C ILE A 474 19.82 12.64 -6.98
N ALA A 475 19.08 11.77 -6.30
CA ALA A 475 18.43 10.61 -6.91
C ALA A 475 17.02 10.90 -7.45
N GLY A 476 16.57 12.16 -7.46
CA GLY A 476 15.19 12.54 -7.81
C GLY A 476 14.64 11.85 -9.07
N PRO A 477 15.35 11.85 -10.21
CA PRO A 477 14.89 11.13 -11.40
C PRO A 477 14.79 9.61 -11.23
N ALA A 478 15.80 8.96 -10.66
CA ALA A 478 15.78 7.53 -10.38
C ALA A 478 14.68 7.16 -9.38
N ALA A 479 14.55 7.94 -8.32
CA ALA A 479 13.55 7.76 -7.28
C ALA A 479 12.13 8.00 -7.82
N LYS A 480 11.93 8.97 -8.72
CA LYS A 480 10.66 9.18 -9.41
C LYS A 480 10.31 8.02 -10.34
N GLN A 481 11.31 7.47 -11.03
CA GLN A 481 11.13 6.27 -11.85
C GLN A 481 10.78 5.04 -10.99
N ALA A 482 11.42 4.88 -9.83
CA ALA A 482 11.07 3.82 -8.86
C ALA A 482 9.68 4.05 -8.25
N GLU A 483 9.33 5.30 -7.95
CA GLU A 483 7.98 5.67 -7.49
C GLU A 483 6.92 5.31 -8.54
N ASP A 484 7.19 5.58 -9.83
CA ASP A 484 6.31 5.20 -10.94
C ASP A 484 6.20 3.68 -11.13
N GLN A 485 7.17 2.92 -10.65
CA GLN A 485 7.15 1.44 -10.60
C GLN A 485 6.52 0.88 -9.31
N GLY A 486 6.02 1.77 -8.44
CA GLY A 486 5.32 1.42 -7.21
C GLY A 486 6.22 1.16 -6.00
N PHE A 487 7.48 1.61 -6.02
CA PHE A 487 8.36 1.55 -4.84
C PHE A 487 8.03 2.64 -3.80
N GLY A 488 7.33 3.70 -4.20
CA GLY A 488 6.96 4.82 -3.33
C GLY A 488 7.92 6.02 -3.43
N PRO A 489 7.53 7.17 -2.89
CA PRO A 489 8.32 8.39 -2.97
C PRO A 489 9.63 8.22 -2.21
N CYS A 490 10.67 8.91 -2.69
CA CYS A 490 12.02 8.83 -2.17
C CYS A 490 12.09 8.99 -0.63
N GLU A 491 11.30 9.92 -0.09
CA GLU A 491 11.27 10.27 1.33
C GLU A 491 10.77 9.14 2.23
N GLN A 492 10.08 8.15 1.66
CA GLN A 492 9.59 6.99 2.39
C GLN A 492 10.46 5.75 2.16
N THR A 493 11.08 5.63 0.99
CA THR A 493 11.88 4.46 0.61
C THR A 493 13.32 4.55 1.10
N PHE A 494 13.96 5.71 0.99
CA PHE A 494 15.37 5.86 1.38
C PHE A 494 15.65 5.72 2.89
N PRO A 495 14.74 6.07 3.83
CA PRO A 495 14.93 5.72 5.24
C PRO A 495 15.07 4.21 5.47
N ILE A 496 14.45 3.39 4.62
CA ILE A 496 14.58 1.93 4.64
C ILE A 496 15.95 1.54 4.06
N THR A 497 16.34 2.12 2.93
CA THR A 497 17.68 1.94 2.34
C THR A 497 18.80 2.28 3.34
N PHE A 498 18.64 3.32 4.16
CA PHE A 498 19.60 3.68 5.21
C PHE A 498 19.75 2.61 6.30
N GLN A 499 18.70 1.84 6.57
CA GLN A 499 18.72 0.74 7.54
C GLN A 499 19.42 -0.51 7.00
N MET A 500 19.55 -0.64 5.67
CA MET A 500 20.27 -1.75 5.04
C MET A 500 21.79 -1.65 5.20
N PHE A 501 22.32 -0.44 5.42
CA PHE A 501 23.75 -0.23 5.68
C PHE A 501 24.10 -0.36 7.16
N SER A 502 25.11 -1.18 7.46
CA SER A 502 25.67 -1.27 8.81
C SER A 502 26.23 0.09 9.28
N PRO A 503 26.34 0.33 10.60
CA PRO A 503 26.97 1.55 11.12
C PRO A 503 28.41 1.77 10.61
N ALA A 504 29.14 0.70 10.27
CA ALA A 504 30.47 0.80 9.68
C ALA A 504 30.42 1.26 8.22
N GLN A 505 29.52 0.68 7.41
CA GLN A 505 29.29 1.10 6.02
C GLN A 505 28.81 2.55 5.95
N LYS A 506 27.86 2.96 6.80
CA LYS A 506 27.40 4.37 6.86
C LYS A 506 28.53 5.34 7.21
N ARG A 507 29.45 4.97 8.11
CA ARG A 507 30.64 5.80 8.40
C ARG A 507 31.61 5.87 7.22
N ALA A 508 31.85 4.75 6.54
CA ALA A 508 32.72 4.69 5.37
C ALA A 508 32.16 5.50 4.19
N LEU A 509 30.83 5.53 4.02
CA LEU A 509 30.17 6.33 2.98
C LEU A 509 30.32 7.83 3.17
N ARG A 510 30.51 8.33 4.40
CA ARG A 510 30.69 9.78 4.68
C ARG A 510 31.97 10.37 4.08
N THR A 511 32.92 9.52 3.70
CA THR A 511 34.23 9.90 3.14
C THR A 511 34.54 9.14 1.85
N ALA A 512 33.56 8.43 1.29
CA ALA A 512 33.73 7.66 0.07
C ALA A 512 34.10 8.56 -1.12
N THR A 513 34.97 8.06 -2.00
CA THR A 513 35.41 8.76 -3.21
C THR A 513 35.26 7.87 -4.42
N VAL A 514 35.26 8.44 -5.62
CA VAL A 514 35.14 7.68 -6.87
C VAL A 514 36.47 7.70 -7.63
N ASP A 515 36.93 6.51 -8.02
CA ASP A 515 38.08 6.35 -8.89
C ASP A 515 37.75 6.77 -10.32
N ARG A 516 38.14 8.00 -10.65
CA ARG A 516 37.88 8.61 -11.96
C ARG A 516 38.40 7.80 -13.14
N ALA A 517 39.45 6.98 -12.96
CA ALA A 517 40.00 6.16 -14.03
C ALA A 517 39.06 4.99 -14.43
N ARG A 518 38.04 4.70 -13.63
CA ARG A 518 37.07 3.61 -13.84
C ARG A 518 35.68 4.10 -14.27
N VAL A 519 35.50 5.41 -14.43
CA VAL A 519 34.24 6.03 -14.84
C VAL A 519 34.21 6.19 -16.35
N THR A 520 33.08 5.87 -16.97
CA THR A 520 32.86 6.11 -18.40
C THR A 520 32.10 7.41 -18.59
N GLU A 521 32.62 8.34 -19.40
CA GLU A 521 31.99 9.64 -19.69
C GLU A 521 31.56 9.75 -21.14
N THR A 522 30.34 10.25 -21.34
CA THR A 522 29.82 10.75 -22.61
C THR A 522 29.18 12.13 -22.39
N ALA A 523 28.87 12.87 -23.46
CA ALA A 523 28.36 14.24 -23.34
C ALA A 523 27.06 14.30 -22.52
N GLY A 524 27.17 14.80 -21.28
CA GLY A 524 26.04 14.93 -20.35
C GLY A 524 25.60 13.64 -19.65
N ARG A 525 26.39 12.56 -19.70
CA ARG A 525 26.12 11.28 -19.02
C ARG A 525 27.40 10.60 -18.53
N ILE A 526 27.40 10.13 -17.28
CA ILE A 526 28.50 9.36 -16.70
C ILE A 526 27.99 8.05 -16.11
N GLU A 527 28.80 7.00 -16.25
CA GLU A 527 28.51 5.68 -15.70
C GLU A 527 29.62 5.32 -14.70
N ILE A 528 29.23 5.07 -13.46
CA ILE A 528 30.10 4.84 -12.31
C ILE A 528 29.87 3.41 -11.83
N PRO A 529 30.79 2.48 -12.14
CA PRO A 529 30.68 1.11 -11.65
C PRO A 529 30.79 1.06 -10.12
N ALA A 530 30.12 0.10 -9.46
CA ALA A 530 30.18 -0.10 -8.00
C ALA A 530 31.63 -0.15 -7.50
N GLY A 531 32.48 -0.92 -8.20
CA GLY A 531 33.91 -1.08 -7.92
C GLY A 531 34.78 0.16 -8.17
N ALA A 532 34.22 1.27 -8.67
CA ALA A 532 34.89 2.56 -8.74
C ALA A 532 34.81 3.31 -7.40
N VAL A 533 33.87 2.97 -6.51
CA VAL A 533 33.75 3.59 -5.19
C VAL A 533 34.86 3.09 -4.26
N ARG A 534 35.61 4.02 -3.68
CA ARG A 534 36.69 3.79 -2.71
C ARG A 534 36.27 4.32 -1.35
N ALA A 535 36.23 3.44 -0.37
CA ALA A 535 35.86 3.74 1.01
C ALA A 535 36.64 2.86 1.99
N ASP A 536 36.65 3.26 3.27
CA ASP A 536 37.45 2.60 4.32
C ASP A 536 36.94 1.19 4.70
N THR A 537 35.77 0.80 4.21
CA THR A 537 35.18 -0.54 4.36
C THR A 537 34.86 -1.08 2.97
N PRO A 538 35.13 -2.37 2.69
CA PRO A 538 34.78 -2.95 1.39
C PRO A 538 33.26 -3.02 1.22
N PHE A 539 32.79 -2.69 0.02
CA PHE A 539 31.41 -2.85 -0.43
C PHE A 539 31.37 -3.97 -1.48
N ALA A 540 30.40 -4.86 -1.39
CA ALA A 540 30.10 -5.81 -2.47
C ALA A 540 29.29 -5.12 -3.58
N ASP A 541 29.25 -5.70 -4.78
CA ASP A 541 28.43 -5.16 -5.88
C ASP A 541 26.94 -5.10 -5.50
N SER A 542 26.48 -5.98 -4.61
CA SER A 542 25.13 -5.97 -4.03
C SER A 542 24.84 -4.82 -3.08
N ASP A 543 25.86 -4.09 -2.60
CA ASP A 543 25.70 -3.03 -1.59
C ASP A 543 25.50 -1.63 -2.20
N LEU A 544 26.11 -1.33 -3.35
CA LEU A 544 26.08 0.01 -3.96
C LEU A 544 25.60 0.06 -5.42
N GLY A 545 25.60 -1.07 -6.13
CA GLY A 545 25.21 -1.11 -7.55
C GLY A 545 26.10 -0.25 -8.46
N ASP A 546 25.95 -0.45 -9.76
CA ASP A 546 26.44 0.53 -10.73
C ASP A 546 25.48 1.73 -10.74
N ALA A 547 25.99 2.94 -11.00
CA ALA A 547 25.18 4.16 -11.03
C ALA A 547 25.41 4.94 -12.32
N VAL A 548 24.33 5.46 -12.89
CA VAL A 548 24.33 6.34 -14.05
C VAL A 548 23.86 7.72 -13.62
N LEU A 549 24.66 8.74 -13.94
CA LEU A 549 24.27 10.13 -13.77
C LEU A 549 24.11 10.84 -15.09
N GLU A 550 23.08 11.69 -15.19
CA GLU A 550 22.83 12.55 -16.35
C GLU A 550 22.75 14.02 -15.95
N TYR A 551 23.26 14.90 -16.83
CA TYR A 551 23.21 16.33 -16.67
C TYR A 551 21.87 16.87 -17.17
N ARG A 552 21.03 17.36 -16.26
CA ARG A 552 19.69 17.87 -16.56
C ARG A 552 19.51 19.22 -15.88
N GLY A 553 18.98 20.21 -16.60
CA GLY A 553 18.59 21.50 -16.00
C GLY A 553 19.69 22.29 -15.26
N GLY A 554 20.98 22.01 -15.51
CA GLY A 554 22.09 22.69 -14.83
C GLY A 554 22.82 21.86 -13.78
N GLN A 555 22.32 20.67 -13.42
CA GLN A 555 22.86 19.79 -12.36
C GLN A 555 22.97 18.34 -12.83
N TRP A 556 23.73 17.52 -12.09
CA TRP A 556 23.86 16.08 -12.31
C TRP A 556 22.93 15.31 -11.35
N TYR A 557 22.24 14.30 -11.88
CA TYR A 557 21.30 13.47 -11.11
C TYR A 557 21.57 11.99 -11.36
N VAL A 558 21.33 11.15 -10.37
CA VAL A 558 21.23 9.68 -10.55
C VAL A 558 19.91 9.37 -11.24
N VAL A 559 19.95 8.52 -12.28
CA VAL A 559 18.80 8.25 -13.15
C VAL A 559 18.40 6.77 -13.20
N ASP A 560 19.13 5.89 -12.53
CA ASP A 560 18.91 4.44 -12.51
C ASP A 560 18.73 3.87 -11.09
#